data_AF-A0A2I0QI05-F1
#
_entry.id   AF-A0A2I0QI05-F1
#
_cell.length_a   1.000
_cell.length_b   1.000
_cell.length_c   1.000
_cell.angle_alpha   90.00
_cell.angle_beta   90.00
_cell.angle_gamma   90.00
#
_symmetry.space_group_name_H-M   'P 1'
#
loop_
_entity.id
_entity.type
_entity.pdbx_description
1 polymer ?
#
loop_
_entity_poly.entity_id
_entity_poly.type
_entity_poly.pdbx_seq_one_letter_code
_entity_poly.pdbx_strand_id
1 'polypeptide(L)'
;MEIESLLEKTSGFCVRHAGKIFLLAVIITAVMLFGITQIELQTDISNFLSESTSPVIKLDKEVSNKFGEDSGVMILVKISDEKSGKENINDIRDIKVIKAITELTKKLRTEDNVKDVRGIGNFL
;
A
#
# COMPACT_ATOMS: atom_id res chain seq x y z
N MET A 1 -27.50 30.21 32.94
CA MET A 1 -28.96 30.41 32.81
C MET A 1 -29.55 29.80 31.54
N GLU A 2 -29.22 30.24 30.32
CA GLU A 2 -29.86 29.67 29.11
C GLU A 2 -29.51 28.18 28.86
N ILE A 3 -28.23 27.81 28.96
CA ILE A 3 -27.76 26.43 28.74
C ILE A 3 -28.30 25.45 29.80
N GLU A 4 -28.40 25.88 31.06
CA GLU A 4 -28.94 25.05 32.15
C GLU A 4 -30.41 24.71 31.91
N SER A 5 -31.22 25.70 31.51
CA SER A 5 -32.63 25.47 31.19
C SER A 5 -32.83 24.54 29.99
N LEU A 6 -31.92 24.59 29.01
CA LEU A 6 -31.93 23.68 27.87
C LEU A 6 -31.56 22.26 28.29
N LEU A 7 -30.54 22.08 29.13
CA LEU A 7 -30.18 20.76 29.66
C LEU A 7 -31.31 20.17 30.51
N GLU A 8 -31.94 20.97 31.36
CA GLU A 8 -33.03 20.53 32.22
C GLU A 8 -34.25 20.09 31.40
N LYS A 9 -34.58 20.86 30.35
CA LYS A 9 -35.68 20.51 29.42
C LYS A 9 -35.38 19.26 28.60
N THR A 10 -34.14 19.12 28.13
CA THR A 10 -33.71 17.96 27.32
C THR A 10 -33.62 16.70 28.18
N SER A 11 -33.11 16.80 29.40
CA SER A 11 -33.05 15.67 30.34
C SER A 11 -34.45 15.22 30.78
N GLY A 12 -35.38 16.15 31.05
CA GLY A 12 -36.78 15.81 31.33
C GLY A 12 -37.45 15.06 30.17
N PHE A 13 -37.16 15.46 28.93
CA PHE A 13 -37.60 14.76 27.73
C PHE A 13 -36.97 13.36 27.60
N CYS A 14 -35.66 13.24 27.88
CA CYS A 14 -34.95 11.97 27.85
C CYS A 14 -35.47 10.98 28.88
N VAL A 15 -35.74 11.42 30.11
CA VAL A 15 -36.29 10.57 31.18
C VAL A 15 -37.70 10.10 30.83
N ARG A 16 -38.55 10.98 30.28
CA ARG A 16 -39.93 10.63 29.89
C ARG A 16 -40.00 9.63 28.73
N HIS A 17 -38.99 9.59 27.86
CA HIS A 17 -38.96 8.74 26.68
C HIS A 17 -37.78 7.74 26.67
N ALA A 18 -37.21 7.43 27.85
CA ALA A 18 -35.98 6.67 27.99
C ALA A 18 -35.96 5.36 27.19
N GLY A 19 -37.05 4.58 27.22
CA GLY A 19 -37.13 3.32 26.47
C GLY A 19 -37.09 3.51 24.94
N LYS A 20 -37.73 4.56 24.40
CA LYS A 20 -37.70 4.86 22.96
C LYS A 20 -36.33 5.38 22.52
N ILE A 21 -35.70 6.19 23.36
CA ILE A 21 -34.36 6.74 23.11
C ILE A 21 -33.31 5.64 23.15
N PHE A 22 -33.43 4.70 24.09
CA PHE A 22 -32.56 3.54 24.15
C PHE A 22 -32.69 2.67 22.90
N LEU A 23 -33.92 2.37 22.47
CA LEU A 23 -34.16 1.62 21.23
C LEU A 23 -33.57 2.34 20.00
N LEU A 24 -33.76 3.66 19.90
CA LEU A 24 -33.18 4.47 18.84
C LEU A 24 -31.65 4.41 18.85
N ALA A 25 -31.02 4.53 20.03
CA ALA A 25 -29.57 4.44 20.17
C ALA A 25 -29.06 3.07 19.70
N VAL A 26 -29.73 1.97 20.10
CA VAL A 26 -29.37 0.61 19.65
C VAL A 26 -29.46 0.48 18.13
N ILE A 27 -30.52 1.01 17.50
CA ILE A 27 -30.66 0.99 16.04
C ILE A 27 -29.53 1.77 15.37
N ILE A 28 -29.22 2.97 15.85
CA ILE A 28 -28.12 3.79 15.32
C ILE A 28 -26.78 3.06 15.47
N THR A 29 -26.51 2.45 16.63
CA THR A 29 -25.30 1.66 16.86
C THR A 29 -25.21 0.47 15.91
N ALA A 30 -26.32 -0.24 15.67
CA ALA A 30 -26.34 -1.35 14.72
C ALA A 30 -26.04 -0.91 13.28
N VAL A 31 -26.59 0.23 12.85
CA VAL A 31 -26.29 0.83 11.54
C VAL A 31 -24.81 1.24 11.43
N MET A 32 -24.25 1.84 12.48
CA MET A 32 -22.82 2.18 12.51
C MET A 32 -21.94 0.93 12.44
N LEU A 33 -22.26 -0.13 13.17
CA LEU A 33 -21.55 -1.41 13.12
C LEU A 33 -21.58 -2.02 11.71
N PHE A 34 -22.71 -1.93 11.01
CA PHE A 34 -22.79 -2.34 9.61
C PHE A 34 -21.88 -1.50 8.70
N GLY A 35 -21.77 -0.20 8.97
CA GLY A 35 -20.84 0.70 8.27
C GLY A 35 -19.37 0.29 8.44
N ILE A 36 -18.98 -0.25 9.59
CA ILE A 36 -17.59 -0.73 9.83
C ILE A 36 -17.22 -1.85 8.86
N THR A 37 -18.16 -2.71 8.50
CA THR A 37 -17.89 -3.82 7.55
C THR A 37 -17.60 -3.35 6.12
N GLN A 38 -17.89 -2.08 5.81
CA GLN A 38 -17.67 -1.47 4.51
C GLN A 38 -16.40 -0.60 4.47
N ILE A 39 -15.59 -0.61 5.53
CA ILE A 39 -14.33 0.15 5.55
C ILE A 39 -13.34 -0.51 4.60
N GLU A 40 -12.96 0.20 3.55
CA GLU A 40 -11.87 -0.18 2.65
C GLU A 40 -10.55 0.43 3.14
N LEU A 41 -9.52 -0.40 3.24
CA LEU A 41 -8.18 0.05 3.61
C LEU A 41 -7.50 0.65 2.38
N GLN A 42 -7.20 1.94 2.44
CA GLN A 42 -6.42 2.62 1.41
C GLN A 42 -4.92 2.42 1.70
N THR A 43 -4.26 1.54 0.94
CA THR A 43 -2.85 1.18 1.13
C THR A 43 -1.88 1.99 0.25
N ASP A 44 -2.41 2.71 -0.73
CA ASP A 44 -1.60 3.49 -1.65
C ASP A 44 -1.23 4.83 -1.01
N ILE A 45 0.07 4.96 -0.68
CA ILE A 45 0.68 6.13 -0.04
C ILE A 45 0.47 7.38 -0.90
N SER A 46 0.37 7.22 -2.23
CA SER A 46 0.13 8.32 -3.17
C SER A 46 -1.21 9.01 -2.91
N ASN A 47 -2.22 8.29 -2.41
CA ASN A 47 -3.52 8.87 -2.07
C ASN A 47 -3.52 9.70 -0.77
N PHE A 48 -2.50 9.53 0.09
CA PHE A 48 -2.32 10.41 1.24
C PHE A 48 -1.79 11.79 0.81
N LEU A 49 -1.20 11.87 -0.38
CA LEU A 49 -0.75 13.12 -0.99
C LEU A 49 -1.85 13.61 -1.94
N SER A 50 -2.71 14.49 -1.42
CA SER A 50 -3.88 14.95 -2.16
C SER A 50 -3.48 15.72 -3.43
N GLU A 51 -4.00 15.27 -4.59
CA GLU A 51 -3.85 15.94 -5.89
C GLU A 51 -4.31 17.40 -5.87
N SER A 52 -5.22 17.74 -4.96
CA SER A 52 -5.76 19.10 -4.81
C SER A 52 -4.75 20.09 -4.24
N THR A 53 -3.65 19.63 -3.62
CA THR A 53 -2.74 20.48 -2.84
C THR A 53 -1.44 20.80 -3.56
N SER A 54 -1.03 20.03 -4.58
CA SER A 54 0.21 20.27 -5.31
C SER A 54 0.10 20.02 -6.82
N PRO A 55 0.55 20.98 -7.67
CA PRO A 55 0.61 20.77 -9.12
C PRO A 55 1.62 19.68 -9.52
N VAL A 56 2.59 19.36 -8.65
CA VAL A 56 3.58 18.30 -8.90
C VAL A 56 2.93 16.92 -8.93
N ILE A 57 1.97 16.67 -8.04
CA ILE A 57 1.27 15.37 -7.95
C ILE A 57 0.39 15.15 -9.19
N LYS A 58 -0.26 16.21 -9.69
CA LYS A 58 -1.05 16.14 -10.92
C LYS A 58 -0.18 15.82 -12.14
N LEU A 59 0.98 16.46 -12.24
CA LEU A 59 1.92 16.22 -13.33
C LEU A 59 2.46 14.78 -13.29
N ASP A 60 2.84 14.30 -12.10
CA ASP A 60 3.33 12.94 -11.90
C ASP A 60 2.27 11.89 -12.29
N LYS A 61 1.02 12.08 -11.88
CA LYS A 61 -0.11 11.22 -12.28
C LYS A 61 -0.40 11.28 -13.77
N GLU A 62 -0.29 12.46 -14.41
CA GLU A 62 -0.47 12.59 -15.86
C GLU A 62 0.63 11.85 -16.64
N VAL A 63 1.88 11.95 -16.18
CA VAL A 63 3.02 11.22 -16.75
C VAL A 63 2.82 9.71 -16.56
N SER A 64 2.51 9.27 -15.34
CA SER A 64 2.25 7.85 -15.04
C SER A 64 1.08 7.30 -15.87
N ASN A 65 -0.02 8.04 -16.04
CA ASN A 65 -1.13 7.60 -16.89
C ASN A 65 -0.77 7.52 -18.38
N LYS A 66 0.07 8.43 -18.88
CA LYS A 66 0.46 8.47 -20.31
C LYS A 66 1.51 7.43 -20.67
N PHE A 67 2.47 7.19 -19.78
CA PHE A 67 3.62 6.33 -20.06
C PHE A 67 3.57 4.98 -19.32
N GLY A 68 2.60 4.81 -18.42
CA GLY A 68 2.49 3.66 -17.51
C GLY A 68 3.26 3.90 -16.21
N GLU A 69 2.74 3.37 -15.12
CA GLU A 69 3.47 3.27 -13.86
C GLU A 69 4.51 2.14 -13.98
N ASP A 70 5.79 2.47 -13.88
CA ASP A 70 6.87 1.47 -13.81
C ASP A 70 6.96 0.94 -12.37
N SER A 71 5.98 0.14 -11.96
CA SER A 71 6.04 -0.60 -10.71
C SER A 71 7.03 -1.77 -10.88
N GLY A 72 8.31 -1.42 -10.97
CA GLY A 72 9.42 -2.35 -11.16
C GLY A 72 10.19 -2.56 -9.85
N VAL A 73 10.65 -3.79 -9.61
CA VAL A 73 11.59 -4.09 -8.53
C VAL A 73 12.99 -4.14 -9.12
N MET A 74 13.89 -3.28 -8.63
CA MET A 74 15.31 -3.32 -8.99
C MET A 74 16.07 -4.24 -8.03
N ILE A 75 16.72 -5.27 -8.57
CA ILE A 75 17.56 -6.21 -7.80
C ILE A 75 19.02 -5.89 -8.09
N LEU A 76 19.77 -5.51 -7.05
CA LEU A 76 21.20 -5.25 -7.14
C LEU A 76 21.99 -6.44 -6.56
N VAL A 77 22.95 -6.96 -7.32
CA VAL A 77 23.78 -8.10 -6.91
C VAL A 77 25.22 -7.64 -6.73
N LYS A 78 25.82 -7.94 -5.59
CA LYS A 78 27.23 -7.66 -5.27
C LYS A 78 27.96 -8.98 -5.03
N ILE A 79 29.19 -9.07 -5.52
CA ILE A 79 30.12 -10.14 -5.12
C ILE A 79 30.53 -9.88 -3.67
N SER A 80 30.45 -10.90 -2.83
CA SER A 80 30.90 -10.79 -1.44
C SER A 80 32.41 -10.60 -1.39
N ASP A 81 32.88 -9.67 -0.55
CA ASP A 81 34.31 -9.45 -0.29
C ASP A 81 34.89 -10.57 0.61
N GLU A 82 34.03 -11.39 1.21
CA GLU A 82 34.42 -12.53 2.01
C GLU A 82 34.92 -13.66 1.10
N LYS A 83 36.15 -14.14 1.34
CA LYS A 83 36.74 -15.29 0.65
C LYS A 83 36.05 -16.59 1.07
N SER A 84 34.80 -16.76 0.67
CA SER A 84 34.03 -17.97 0.93
C SER A 84 34.23 -18.96 -0.22
N GLY A 85 35.28 -19.78 -0.13
CA GLY A 85 35.52 -20.88 -1.06
C GLY A 85 36.96 -21.01 -1.58
N LYS A 86 37.22 -22.08 -2.33
CA LYS A 86 38.53 -22.38 -2.97
C LYS A 86 38.83 -21.49 -4.19
N GLU A 87 37.84 -20.75 -4.68
CA GLU A 87 37.95 -19.92 -5.88
C GLU A 87 37.56 -18.47 -5.54
N ASN A 88 38.50 -17.54 -5.71
CA ASN A 88 38.26 -16.11 -5.49
C ASN A 88 37.63 -15.51 -6.76
N ILE A 89 36.30 -15.42 -6.79
CA ILE A 89 35.58 -14.66 -7.83
C ILE A 89 35.59 -13.20 -7.41
N ASN A 90 36.28 -12.34 -8.17
CA ASN A 90 36.43 -10.91 -7.87
C ASN A 90 35.84 -10.00 -8.97
N ASP A 91 35.37 -10.57 -10.08
CA ASP A 91 34.85 -9.82 -11.23
C ASP A 91 33.40 -10.21 -11.50
N ILE A 92 32.53 -9.20 -11.63
CA ILE A 92 31.10 -9.37 -11.97
C ILE A 92 30.90 -9.98 -13.37
N ARG A 93 31.92 -9.95 -14.22
CA ARG A 93 31.93 -10.53 -15.57
C ARG A 93 32.37 -11.98 -15.58
N ASP A 94 32.69 -12.59 -14.43
CA ASP A 94 33.00 -14.01 -14.36
C ASP A 94 31.83 -14.83 -14.91
N ILE A 95 32.13 -15.84 -15.72
CA ILE A 95 31.13 -16.72 -16.35
C ILE A 95 30.19 -17.36 -15.32
N LYS A 96 30.66 -17.62 -14.09
CA LYS A 96 29.86 -18.18 -13.00
C LYS A 96 28.84 -17.15 -12.50
N VAL A 97 29.24 -15.88 -12.38
CA VAL A 97 28.34 -14.79 -11.97
C VAL A 97 27.30 -14.53 -13.03
N ILE A 98 27.70 -14.48 -14.31
CA ILE A 98 26.78 -14.32 -15.44
C ILE A 98 25.76 -15.47 -15.45
N LYS A 99 26.20 -16.72 -15.31
CA LYS A 99 25.30 -17.89 -15.21
C LYS A 99 24.32 -17.77 -14.06
N ALA A 100 24.78 -17.38 -12.87
CA ALA A 100 23.91 -17.20 -11.70
C ALA A 100 22.84 -16.12 -11.94
N ILE A 101 23.21 -14.99 -12.55
CA ILE A 101 22.26 -13.91 -12.91
C ILE A 101 21.26 -14.39 -13.96
N THR A 102 21.71 -15.16 -14.96
CA THR A 102 20.82 -15.73 -15.99
C THR A 102 19.84 -16.74 -15.38
N GLU A 103 20.29 -17.59 -14.45
CA GLU A 103 19.41 -18.52 -13.73
C GLU A 103 18.39 -17.78 -12.84
N LEU A 104 18.82 -16.74 -12.12
CA LEU A 104 17.93 -15.89 -11.35
C LEU A 104 16.86 -15.24 -12.24
N THR A 105 17.27 -14.69 -13.38
CA THR A 105 16.38 -14.08 -14.38
C THR A 105 15.34 -15.10 -14.87
N LYS A 106 15.78 -16.34 -15.17
CA LYS A 106 14.88 -17.42 -15.61
C LYS A 106 13.88 -17.81 -14.53
N LYS A 107 14.29 -17.92 -13.26
CA LYS A 107 13.41 -18.24 -12.14
C LYS A 107 12.38 -17.14 -11.89
N LEU A 108 12.78 -15.87 -11.93
CA LEU A 108 11.85 -14.75 -11.75
C LEU A 108 10.77 -14.72 -12.84
N ARG A 109 11.11 -15.10 -14.08
CA ARG A 109 10.13 -15.19 -15.17
C ARG A 109 9.11 -16.31 -15.00
N THR A 110 9.38 -17.31 -14.16
CA THR A 110 8.45 -18.42 -13.91
C THR A 110 7.49 -18.14 -12.75
N GLU A 111 7.67 -17.04 -12.03
CA GLU A 111 6.78 -16.66 -10.93
C GLU A 111 5.48 -16.04 -11.47
N ASP A 112 4.33 -16.47 -10.92
CA ASP A 112 3.00 -16.11 -11.42
C ASP A 112 2.72 -14.59 -11.37
N ASN A 113 3.37 -13.86 -10.46
CA ASN A 113 3.17 -12.43 -10.25
C ASN A 113 4.16 -11.54 -11.03
N VAL A 114 4.98 -12.12 -11.92
CA VAL A 114 6.00 -11.38 -12.65
C VAL A 114 5.64 -11.31 -14.13
N LYS A 115 5.36 -10.09 -14.62
CA LYS A 115 4.96 -9.86 -16.02
C LYS A 115 6.15 -9.83 -17.00
N ASP A 116 7.25 -9.19 -16.61
CA ASP A 116 8.46 -9.06 -17.42
C ASP A 116 9.69 -9.00 -16.51
N VAL A 117 10.83 -9.49 -17.01
CA VAL A 117 12.13 -9.39 -16.33
C VAL A 117 13.17 -8.95 -17.34
N ARG A 118 13.85 -7.85 -17.04
CA ARG A 118 14.92 -7.28 -17.88
C ARG A 118 16.24 -7.36 -17.12
N GLY A 119 17.24 -8.00 -17.72
CA GLY A 119 18.58 -8.13 -17.15
C GLY A 119 19.59 -8.64 -18.16
N ILE A 120 20.83 -8.87 -17.70
CA ILE A 120 21.94 -9.37 -18.54
C ILE A 120 21.59 -10.73 -19.18
N GLY A 121 20.81 -11.56 -18.50
CA GLY A 121 20.32 -12.83 -19.03
C GLY A 121 19.36 -12.72 -20.22
N ASN A 122 18.93 -11.52 -20.61
CA ASN A 122 18.15 -11.30 -21.84
C ASN A 122 19.03 -11.22 -23.11
N PHE A 123 20.32 -10.92 -22.96
CA PHE A 123 21.24 -10.66 -24.08
C PHE A 123 22.13 -11.85 -24.45
N LEU A 124 21.99 -12.97 -23.74
CA LEU A 124 22.72 -14.22 -23.90
C LEU A 124 21.74 -15.37 -24.15
#